data_AF-A0A6V8NJE8-F1
#
_entry.id   AF-A0A6V8NJE8-F1
#
_cell.length_a   1.000
_cell.length_b   1.000
_cell.length_c   1.000
_cell.angle_alpha   90.00
_cell.angle_beta   90.00
_cell.angle_gamma   90.00
#
_symmetry.space_group_name_H-M   'P 1'
#
loop_
_entity.id
_entity.type
_entity.pdbx_description
1 polymer ?
#
loop_
_entity_poly.entity_id
_entity_poly.type
_entity_poly.pdbx_seq_one_letter_code
_entity_poly.pdbx_strand_id
1 'polypeptide(L)'
;VFVSIHTNAVSNREVHGTETYFSSRGAPYGFHLANHIQSRVVINTGSQSRGVKDGAFFVLTHTTMPAALQEGEFISNPDKEALLRTDAFRDKIAQGIFEGIVNFLNEYGAATISPTNYTYRAAYNDYQRTPSSLSPGQQVSFPFAVRNLSNFTWSSSPPNQVNLSYHLYDSRGRMVTSLNGLRSPLPRNVAPGEVVEFTATIQAPTSSGNFTIAFDMVHEGVAWFSQKGAGMERRTFSVGGVAPVAPIILAVAPSPSAPTREPSPASSTYGAAYNDYQRTPSSLSPGQQVSFPFAVRNLSNFTWSSSPPNQVNLSIYRLMRITPLILGVL
;
A
#
# COMPACT_ATOMS: atom_id res chain seq x y z
N VAL A 1 -10.13 -2.79 26.57
CA VAL A 1 -9.77 -4.10 25.99
C VAL A 1 -10.71 -5.17 26.50
N PHE A 2 -10.78 -6.30 25.80
CA PHE A 2 -11.47 -7.51 26.26
C PHE A 2 -10.50 -8.70 26.18
N VAL A 3 -10.42 -9.50 27.24
CA VAL A 3 -9.60 -10.72 27.26
C VAL A 3 -10.44 -11.86 27.80
N SER A 4 -10.68 -12.89 26.97
CA SER A 4 -11.28 -14.15 27.40
C SER A 4 -10.18 -15.11 27.82
N ILE A 5 -10.29 -15.75 28.98
CA ILE A 5 -9.27 -16.65 29.53
C ILE A 5 -9.80 -18.08 29.48
N HIS A 6 -9.07 -18.96 28.82
CA HIS A 6 -9.44 -20.34 28.55
C HIS A 6 -8.28 -21.30 28.86
N THR A 7 -8.61 -22.59 28.83
CA THR A 7 -7.64 -23.67 28.88
C THR A 7 -8.02 -24.69 27.82
N ASN A 8 -7.07 -25.04 26.98
CA ASN A 8 -7.32 -25.79 25.77
C ASN A 8 -7.53 -27.27 26.08
N ALA A 9 -8.13 -28.00 25.15
CA ALA A 9 -8.29 -29.45 25.26
C ALA A 9 -8.30 -30.09 23.87
N VAL A 10 -7.62 -31.22 23.74
CA VAL A 10 -7.62 -32.03 22.52
C VAL A 10 -7.50 -33.51 22.88
N SER A 11 -7.96 -34.39 22.00
CA SER A 11 -7.93 -35.85 22.21
C SER A 11 -6.51 -36.41 22.32
N ASN A 12 -5.54 -35.87 21.58
CA ASN A 12 -4.14 -36.24 21.73
C ASN A 12 -3.56 -35.58 22.99
N ARG A 13 -3.37 -36.39 24.03
CA ARG A 13 -2.95 -35.93 25.36
C ARG A 13 -1.49 -35.46 25.44
N GLU A 14 -0.69 -35.66 24.39
CA GLU A 14 0.70 -35.17 24.32
C GLU A 14 0.80 -33.68 23.96
N VAL A 15 -0.27 -33.11 23.39
CA VAL A 15 -0.29 -31.72 22.94
C VAL A 15 -0.22 -30.77 24.13
N HIS A 16 0.68 -29.79 24.05
CA HIS A 16 0.87 -28.77 25.06
C HIS A 16 1.32 -27.44 24.43
N GLY A 17 1.40 -26.40 25.26
CA GLY A 17 1.80 -25.05 24.91
C GLY A 17 0.65 -24.05 24.97
N THR A 18 1.00 -22.77 24.93
CA THR A 18 0.07 -21.64 25.01
C THR A 18 -0.15 -20.98 23.65
N GLU A 19 -1.37 -20.56 23.36
CA GLU A 19 -1.78 -19.82 22.17
C GLU A 19 -2.73 -18.68 22.53
N THR A 20 -2.74 -17.63 21.73
CA THR A 20 -3.65 -16.49 21.92
C THR A 20 -4.33 -16.16 20.61
N TYR A 21 -5.64 -16.04 20.65
CA TYR A 21 -6.46 -15.77 19.48
C TYR A 21 -6.89 -14.31 19.43
N PHE A 22 -6.99 -13.78 18.21
CA PHE A 22 -7.69 -12.55 17.87
C PHE A 22 -8.70 -12.84 16.76
N SER A 23 -9.50 -11.87 16.34
CA SER A 23 -10.29 -11.99 15.11
C SER A 23 -10.04 -10.83 14.16
N SER A 24 -9.69 -11.13 12.90
CA SER A 24 -9.63 -10.13 11.83
C SER A 24 -11.00 -9.51 11.50
N ARG A 25 -12.10 -10.17 11.90
CA ARG A 25 -13.46 -9.68 11.76
C ARG A 25 -13.92 -8.84 12.96
N GLY A 26 -13.13 -8.79 14.03
CA GLY A 26 -13.44 -8.09 15.27
C GLY A 26 -13.05 -6.62 15.27
N ALA A 27 -13.02 -6.04 16.46
CA ALA A 27 -12.50 -4.69 16.66
C ALA A 27 -11.01 -4.60 16.26
N PRO A 28 -10.57 -3.42 15.77
CA PRO A 28 -9.15 -3.14 15.51
C PRO A 28 -8.24 -3.50 16.71
N TYR A 29 -6.96 -3.71 16.43
CA TYR A 29 -5.91 -3.99 17.42
C TYR A 29 -6.04 -5.30 18.23
N GLY A 30 -6.99 -6.19 17.90
CA GLY A 30 -7.09 -7.51 18.52
C GLY A 30 -5.80 -8.33 18.40
N PHE A 31 -5.15 -8.32 17.23
CA PHE A 31 -3.85 -8.99 17.02
C PHE A 31 -2.76 -8.47 17.97
N HIS A 32 -2.70 -7.16 18.20
CA HIS A 32 -1.69 -6.53 19.07
C HIS A 32 -1.86 -6.91 20.52
N LEU A 33 -3.11 -6.83 21.00
CA LEU A 33 -3.47 -7.30 22.32
C LEU A 33 -3.10 -8.78 22.49
N ALA A 34 -3.48 -9.62 21.51
CA ALA A 34 -3.16 -11.04 21.53
C ALA A 34 -1.64 -11.30 21.49
N ASN A 35 -0.87 -10.54 20.71
CA ASN A 35 0.57 -10.71 20.58
C ASN A 35 1.32 -10.31 21.86
N HIS A 36 0.98 -9.18 22.48
CA HIS A 36 1.59 -8.80 23.76
C HIS A 36 1.27 -9.80 24.87
N ILE A 37 0.02 -10.28 24.93
CA ILE A 37 -0.38 -11.34 25.87
C ILE A 37 0.40 -12.62 25.60
N GLN A 38 0.42 -13.11 24.36
CA GLN A 38 1.15 -14.33 23.99
C GLN A 38 2.62 -14.25 24.39
N SER A 39 3.31 -13.15 24.05
CA SER A 39 4.73 -12.99 24.38
C SER A 39 4.97 -13.02 25.88
N ARG A 40 4.18 -12.30 26.68
CA ARG A 40 4.38 -12.24 28.13
C ARG A 40 3.97 -13.52 28.84
N VAL A 41 2.93 -14.22 28.40
CA VAL A 41 2.57 -15.53 28.97
C VAL A 41 3.69 -16.53 28.72
N VAL A 42 4.21 -16.65 27.49
CA VAL A 42 5.34 -17.54 27.16
C VAL A 42 6.56 -17.25 28.04
N ILE A 43 6.91 -15.97 28.21
CA ILE A 43 8.06 -15.57 29.05
C ILE A 43 7.85 -15.97 30.52
N ASN A 44 6.67 -15.74 31.07
CA ASN A 44 6.41 -15.99 32.49
C ASN A 44 6.24 -17.47 32.83
N THR A 45 5.62 -18.25 31.94
CA THR A 45 5.33 -19.66 32.20
C THR A 45 6.44 -20.59 31.73
N GLY A 46 7.23 -20.20 30.72
CA GLY A 46 8.14 -21.09 30.02
C GLY A 46 7.44 -22.11 29.11
N SER A 47 6.12 -21.97 28.92
CA SER A 47 5.34 -22.84 28.03
C SER A 47 5.80 -22.72 26.59
N GLN A 48 5.66 -23.82 25.83
CA GLN A 48 5.87 -23.80 24.40
C GLN A 48 4.91 -22.79 23.74
N SER A 49 5.44 -21.88 22.93
CA SER A 49 4.61 -20.97 22.14
C SER A 49 3.97 -21.71 20.97
N ARG A 50 2.66 -21.59 20.84
CA ARG A 50 1.87 -22.05 19.69
C ARG A 50 1.39 -20.89 18.81
N GLY A 51 1.84 -19.67 19.14
CA GLY A 51 1.66 -18.47 18.35
C GLY A 51 0.33 -17.75 18.57
N VAL A 52 0.19 -16.63 17.84
CA VAL A 52 -1.04 -15.84 17.75
C VAL A 52 -1.85 -16.31 16.54
N LYS A 53 -3.16 -16.49 16.70
CA LYS A 53 -4.02 -17.08 15.66
C LYS A 53 -5.28 -16.25 15.41
N ASP A 54 -5.73 -16.22 14.15
CA ASP A 54 -7.02 -15.64 13.79
C ASP A 54 -8.13 -16.69 14.01
N GLY A 55 -9.11 -16.36 14.85
CA GLY A 55 -10.23 -17.21 15.20
C GLY A 55 -11.53 -16.42 15.23
N ALA A 56 -12.54 -16.90 14.51
CA ALA A 56 -13.86 -16.28 14.44
C ALA A 56 -14.75 -16.61 15.66
N PHE A 57 -14.18 -16.59 16.87
CA PHE A 57 -14.94 -16.82 18.10
C PHE A 57 -15.95 -15.68 18.32
N PHE A 58 -17.13 -16.03 18.83
CA PHE A 58 -18.22 -15.07 19.04
C PHE A 58 -17.77 -13.84 19.84
N VAL A 59 -17.06 -14.09 20.94
CA VAL A 59 -16.54 -13.05 21.86
C VAL A 59 -15.45 -12.17 21.23
N LEU A 60 -14.75 -12.65 20.20
CA LEU A 60 -13.73 -11.85 19.51
C LEU A 60 -14.30 -11.06 18.35
N THR A 61 -15.40 -11.54 17.77
CA THR A 61 -16.02 -10.96 16.57
C THR A 61 -17.07 -9.89 16.88
N HIS A 62 -17.79 -10.02 18.00
CA HIS A 62 -18.91 -9.13 18.35
C HIS A 62 -18.56 -8.06 19.40
N THR A 63 -17.33 -8.09 19.88
CA THR A 63 -16.81 -7.12 20.84
C THR A 63 -16.30 -5.88 20.12
N THR A 64 -16.60 -4.69 20.65
CA THR A 64 -16.31 -3.40 20.00
C THR A 64 -14.96 -2.79 20.38
N MET A 65 -14.27 -3.34 21.39
CA MET A 65 -12.91 -2.97 21.79
C MET A 65 -11.90 -4.06 21.40
N PRO A 66 -10.59 -3.77 21.34
CA PRO A 66 -9.57 -4.78 21.04
C PRO A 66 -9.75 -6.01 21.93
N ALA A 67 -9.86 -7.18 21.30
CA ALA A 67 -10.27 -8.42 21.94
C ALA A 67 -9.26 -9.55 21.67
N ALA A 68 -8.93 -10.30 22.71
CA ALA A 68 -8.10 -11.50 22.63
C ALA A 68 -8.71 -12.66 23.44
N LEU A 69 -8.46 -13.90 23.02
CA LEU A 69 -8.80 -15.11 23.77
C LEU A 69 -7.51 -15.87 24.04
N GLN A 70 -7.15 -16.02 25.30
CA GLN A 70 -5.92 -16.65 25.73
C GLN A 70 -6.20 -18.10 26.13
N GLU A 71 -5.40 -19.03 25.58
CA GLU A 71 -5.38 -20.45 25.94
C GLU A 71 -4.06 -20.75 26.67
N GLY A 72 -4.14 -20.88 28.00
CA GLY A 72 -2.95 -21.00 28.85
C GLY A 72 -2.11 -22.24 28.65
N GLU A 73 -2.75 -23.39 28.59
CA GLU A 73 -2.15 -24.70 28.38
C GLU A 73 -3.27 -25.69 28.01
N PHE A 74 -2.93 -26.96 27.80
CA PHE A 74 -3.90 -28.02 27.54
C PHE A 74 -4.29 -28.77 28.82
N ILE A 75 -5.54 -28.63 29.29
CA ILE A 75 -6.06 -29.39 30.44
C ILE A 75 -6.13 -30.89 30.14
N SER A 76 -6.12 -31.28 28.87
CA SER A 76 -6.10 -32.67 28.42
C SER A 76 -4.72 -33.34 28.59
N ASN A 77 -3.64 -32.56 28.71
CA ASN A 77 -2.29 -33.07 28.93
C ASN A 77 -2.05 -33.26 30.45
N PRO A 78 -1.75 -34.47 30.94
CA PRO A 78 -1.61 -34.74 32.39
C PRO A 78 -0.56 -33.87 33.10
N ASP A 79 0.59 -33.64 32.47
CA ASP A 79 1.67 -32.85 33.06
C ASP A 79 1.27 -31.38 33.16
N LYS A 80 0.59 -30.86 32.13
CA LYS A 80 0.12 -29.47 32.13
C LYS A 80 -1.10 -29.28 33.03
N GLU A 81 -2.00 -30.26 33.09
CA GLU A 81 -3.11 -30.28 34.05
C GLU A 81 -2.60 -30.20 35.50
N ALA A 82 -1.55 -30.96 35.84
CA ALA A 82 -0.92 -30.92 37.15
C ALA A 82 -0.34 -29.52 37.46
N LEU A 83 0.32 -28.88 36.49
CA LEU A 83 0.79 -27.50 36.64
C LEU A 83 -0.37 -26.52 36.83
N LEU A 84 -1.42 -26.61 36.01
CA LEU A 84 -2.61 -25.75 36.06
C LEU A 84 -3.34 -25.81 37.41
N ARG A 85 -3.22 -26.92 38.16
CA ARG A 85 -3.75 -27.05 39.52
C ARG A 85 -3.00 -26.22 40.55
N THR A 86 -1.76 -25.82 40.28
CA THR A 86 -0.95 -25.03 41.21
C THR A 86 -1.23 -23.53 41.09
N ASP A 87 -1.32 -22.84 42.22
CA ASP A 87 -1.49 -21.39 42.27
C ASP A 87 -0.32 -20.70 41.57
N ALA A 88 0.91 -21.14 41.84
CA ALA A 88 2.13 -20.57 41.28
C ALA A 88 2.15 -20.57 39.74
N PHE A 89 1.62 -21.61 39.07
CA PHE A 89 1.57 -21.63 37.61
C PHE A 89 0.44 -20.74 37.07
N ARG A 90 -0.72 -20.72 37.72
CA ARG A 90 -1.81 -19.81 37.34
C ARG A 90 -1.43 -18.34 37.53
N ASP A 91 -0.67 -18.02 38.58
CA ASP A 91 -0.14 -16.69 38.82
C ASP A 91 0.83 -16.26 37.72
N LYS A 92 1.66 -17.16 37.20
CA LYS A 92 2.52 -16.88 36.04
C LYS A 92 1.72 -16.57 34.77
N ILE A 93 0.64 -17.32 34.52
CA ILE A 93 -0.27 -17.03 33.40
C ILE A 93 -0.94 -15.66 33.59
N ALA A 94 -1.49 -15.40 34.79
CA ALA A 94 -2.16 -14.15 35.12
C ALA A 94 -1.21 -12.94 35.01
N GLN A 95 0.01 -13.06 35.52
CA GLN A 95 1.06 -12.06 35.41
C GLN A 95 1.42 -11.79 33.94
N GLY A 96 1.56 -12.85 33.13
CA GLY A 96 1.81 -12.72 31.69
C GLY A 96 0.68 -11.99 30.95
N ILE A 97 -0.59 -12.32 31.26
CA ILE A 97 -1.74 -11.62 30.69
C ILE A 97 -1.74 -10.14 31.12
N PHE A 98 -1.53 -9.86 32.42
CA PHE A 98 -1.48 -8.51 32.97
C PHE A 98 -0.41 -7.66 32.29
N GLU A 99 0.82 -8.14 32.23
CA GLU A 99 1.94 -7.44 31.57
C GLU A 99 1.69 -7.26 30.08
N GLY A 100 1.09 -8.24 29.42
CA GLY A 100 0.69 -8.14 28.01
C GLY A 100 -0.32 -7.03 27.78
N ILE A 101 -1.35 -6.94 28.64
CA ILE A 101 -2.33 -5.85 28.61
C ILE A 101 -1.66 -4.50 28.88
N VAL A 102 -0.79 -4.40 29.89
CA VAL A 102 -0.09 -3.14 30.21
C VAL A 102 0.80 -2.70 29.04
N ASN A 103 1.57 -3.61 28.44
CA ASN A 103 2.40 -3.30 27.28
C ASN A 103 1.55 -2.81 26.11
N PHE A 104 0.43 -3.49 25.82
CA PHE A 104 -0.53 -3.05 24.83
C PHE A 104 -1.09 -1.65 25.15
N LEU A 105 -1.50 -1.38 26.38
CA LEU A 105 -2.06 -0.09 26.77
C LEU A 105 -1.03 1.04 26.76
N ASN A 106 0.25 0.74 27.01
CA ASN A 106 1.34 1.72 26.93
C ASN A 106 1.69 2.06 25.49
N GLU A 107 1.71 1.05 24.60
CA GLU A 107 2.04 1.23 23.19
C GLU A 107 0.88 1.84 22.39
N TYR A 108 -0.36 1.44 22.69
CA TYR A 108 -1.55 1.84 21.96
C TYR A 108 -2.43 2.86 22.72
N GLY A 109 -2.07 3.24 23.96
CA GLY A 109 -2.66 4.30 24.80
C GLY A 109 -4.14 4.14 25.17
N ALA A 110 -4.52 4.25 26.45
CA ALA A 110 -5.93 4.24 26.86
C ALA A 110 -6.78 5.36 26.22
N ALA A 111 -6.15 6.52 25.90
CA ALA A 111 -6.79 7.63 25.19
C ALA A 111 -6.92 7.38 23.67
N THR A 112 -5.95 6.69 23.06
CA THR A 112 -5.95 6.26 21.64
C THR A 112 -6.84 5.03 21.38
N ILE A 113 -7.25 4.33 22.44
CA ILE A 113 -8.26 3.25 22.44
C ILE A 113 -9.67 3.80 22.77
N SER A 114 -9.83 5.12 22.90
CA SER A 114 -11.15 5.72 22.69
C SER A 114 -11.64 5.32 21.30
N PRO A 115 -12.92 4.97 21.09
CA PRO A 115 -13.48 4.81 19.76
C PRO A 115 -13.59 6.20 19.09
N THR A 116 -12.47 6.89 18.88
CA THR A 116 -12.43 8.08 18.05
C THR A 116 -12.38 7.63 16.60
N ASN A 117 -13.55 7.34 16.03
CA ASN A 117 -13.89 7.31 14.60
C ASN A 117 -12.70 7.24 13.62
N TYR A 118 -11.83 6.21 13.68
CA TYR A 118 -10.79 6.07 12.66
C TYR A 118 -11.49 5.86 11.32
N THR A 119 -11.46 6.88 10.49
CA THR A 119 -12.08 6.84 9.18
C THR A 119 -10.98 6.46 8.21
N TYR A 120 -10.91 5.18 7.84
CA TYR A 120 -9.95 4.71 6.87
C TYR A 120 -10.33 5.23 5.48
N ARG A 121 -9.51 6.13 4.92
CA ARG A 121 -9.69 6.65 3.57
C ARG A 121 -8.34 6.93 2.94
N ALA A 122 -8.23 6.61 1.66
CA ALA A 122 -7.08 6.90 0.82
C ALA A 122 -7.56 7.40 -0.54
N ALA A 123 -6.77 8.25 -1.19
CA ALA A 123 -6.84 8.45 -2.63
C ALA A 123 -5.58 7.90 -3.27
N TYR A 124 -5.71 7.37 -4.48
CA TYR A 124 -4.66 6.67 -5.19
C TYR A 124 -4.35 7.39 -6.50
N ASN A 125 -3.10 7.36 -6.91
CA ASN A 125 -2.67 7.82 -8.22
C ASN A 125 -1.58 6.87 -8.73
N ASP A 126 -1.93 6.06 -9.72
CA ASP A 126 -1.01 5.13 -10.37
C ASP A 126 -0.24 5.76 -11.53
N TYR A 127 -0.44 7.06 -11.78
CA TYR A 127 0.16 7.79 -12.90
C TYR A 127 -0.07 7.14 -14.28
N GLN A 128 -1.16 6.36 -14.43
CA GLN A 128 -1.41 5.52 -15.61
C GLN A 128 -0.27 4.53 -15.91
N ARG A 129 0.48 4.13 -14.88
CA ARG A 129 1.63 3.21 -14.99
C ARG A 129 1.29 1.77 -14.68
N THR A 130 0.06 1.47 -14.23
CA THR A 130 -0.41 0.09 -14.11
C THR A 130 -0.38 -0.58 -15.49
N PRO A 131 0.41 -1.64 -15.70
CA PRO A 131 0.54 -2.25 -17.02
C PRO A 131 -0.78 -2.83 -17.51
N SER A 132 -1.09 -2.63 -18.79
CA SER A 132 -2.28 -3.21 -19.42
C SER A 132 -2.13 -4.68 -19.79
N SER A 133 -0.89 -5.21 -19.78
CA SER A 133 -0.57 -6.60 -20.12
C SER A 133 0.66 -7.10 -19.36
N LEU A 134 0.62 -8.34 -18.88
CA LEU A 134 1.73 -8.99 -18.17
C LEU A 134 1.90 -10.44 -18.64
N SER A 135 3.12 -10.95 -18.53
CA SER A 135 3.40 -12.39 -18.66
C SER A 135 2.88 -13.15 -17.43
N PRO A 136 2.50 -14.44 -17.57
CA PRO A 136 2.10 -15.26 -16.44
C PRO A 136 3.11 -15.24 -15.29
N GLY A 137 2.66 -14.93 -14.08
CA GLY A 137 3.50 -14.86 -12.88
C GLY A 137 4.45 -13.66 -12.80
N GLN A 138 4.46 -12.78 -13.82
CA GLN A 138 5.39 -11.64 -13.88
C GLN A 138 5.16 -10.68 -12.70
N GLN A 139 6.25 -10.30 -12.05
CA GLN A 139 6.28 -9.24 -11.07
C GLN A 139 6.81 -7.94 -11.71
N VAL A 140 6.18 -6.81 -11.41
CA VAL A 140 6.55 -5.50 -11.94
C VAL A 140 6.42 -4.43 -10.87
N SER A 141 7.23 -3.38 -11.00
CA SER A 141 7.23 -2.23 -10.11
C SER A 141 7.13 -0.92 -10.88
N PHE A 142 6.37 0.05 -10.34
CA PHE A 142 6.16 1.34 -10.99
C PHE A 142 5.86 2.46 -9.97
N PRO A 143 6.07 3.74 -10.33
CA PRO A 143 5.75 4.88 -9.47
C PRO A 143 4.28 4.92 -9.11
N PHE A 144 4.00 5.26 -7.86
CA PHE A 144 2.66 5.35 -7.31
C PHE A 144 2.61 6.45 -6.26
N ALA A 145 1.46 7.11 -6.13
CA ALA A 145 1.21 8.03 -5.04
C ALA A 145 -0.09 7.70 -4.31
N VAL A 146 -0.07 7.89 -3.00
CA VAL A 146 -1.26 7.81 -2.16
C VAL A 146 -1.41 9.08 -1.34
N ARG A 147 -2.66 9.50 -1.15
CA ARG A 147 -3.01 10.57 -0.22
C ARG A 147 -3.68 10.00 1.00
N ASN A 148 -3.19 10.35 2.19
CA ASN A 148 -3.86 10.03 3.43
C ASN A 148 -5.10 10.89 3.61
N LEU A 149 -6.28 10.30 3.45
CA LEU A 149 -7.57 10.94 3.73
C LEU A 149 -8.17 10.46 5.05
N SER A 150 -7.41 9.66 5.80
CA SER A 150 -7.80 9.20 7.12
C SER A 150 -7.61 10.31 8.15
N ASN A 151 -8.32 10.21 9.27
CA ASN A 151 -8.17 11.16 10.38
C ASN A 151 -7.01 10.81 11.33
N PHE A 152 -6.08 9.94 10.90
CA PHE A 152 -4.92 9.52 11.67
C PHE A 152 -3.70 9.35 10.76
N THR A 153 -2.52 9.49 11.34
CA THR A 153 -1.25 9.29 10.64
C THR A 153 -1.05 7.82 10.32
N TRP A 154 -0.72 7.51 9.07
CA TRP A 154 -0.30 6.18 8.67
C TRP A 154 1.14 5.95 9.09
N SER A 155 1.39 4.93 9.91
CA SER A 155 2.76 4.49 10.25
C SER A 155 3.38 3.78 9.05
N SER A 156 4.67 3.99 8.77
CA SER A 156 5.45 3.17 7.83
C SER A 156 6.24 2.04 8.53
N SER A 157 6.23 2.01 9.85
CA SER A 157 7.08 1.11 10.65
C SER A 157 6.27 -0.04 11.28
N PRO A 158 6.85 -1.25 11.33
CA PRO A 158 6.25 -2.38 12.03
C PRO A 158 5.95 -2.06 13.51
N PRO A 159 5.03 -2.79 14.16
CA PRO A 159 4.29 -3.95 13.63
C PRO A 159 3.04 -3.59 12.80
N ASN A 160 2.60 -2.33 12.86
CA ASN A 160 1.34 -1.80 12.32
C ASN A 160 1.53 -0.86 11.13
N GLN A 161 2.57 -1.07 10.36
CA GLN A 161 2.77 -0.25 9.18
C GLN A 161 1.56 -0.33 8.26
N VAL A 162 1.25 0.79 7.64
CA VAL A 162 0.32 0.87 6.53
C VAL A 162 1.13 0.61 5.27
N ASN A 163 0.66 -0.33 4.46
CA ASN A 163 1.23 -0.65 3.15
C ASN A 163 0.19 -0.39 2.07
N LEU A 164 0.66 -0.10 0.85
CA LEU A 164 -0.17 -0.34 -0.32
C LEU A 164 -0.14 -1.83 -0.64
N SER A 165 -1.28 -2.39 -1.02
CA SER A 165 -1.37 -3.72 -1.58
C SER A 165 -2.52 -3.77 -2.58
N TYR A 166 -2.99 -4.96 -2.94
CA TYR A 166 -4.04 -5.12 -3.93
C TYR A 166 -4.82 -6.42 -3.80
N HIS A 167 -6.04 -6.40 -4.32
CA HIS A 167 -6.83 -7.59 -4.62
C HIS A 167 -6.87 -7.83 -6.13
N LEU A 168 -6.92 -9.08 -6.54
CA LEU A 168 -7.12 -9.47 -7.93
C LEU A 168 -8.48 -10.10 -8.12
N TYR A 169 -9.15 -9.74 -9.21
CA TYR A 169 -10.43 -10.30 -9.61
C TYR A 169 -10.33 -10.85 -11.04
N ASP A 170 -10.93 -12.01 -11.28
CA ASP A 170 -11.05 -12.58 -12.62
C ASP A 170 -12.08 -11.81 -13.47
N SER A 171 -12.23 -12.19 -14.74
CA SER A 171 -13.20 -11.60 -15.67
C SER A 171 -14.67 -11.75 -15.25
N ARG A 172 -14.96 -12.62 -14.28
CA ARG A 172 -16.29 -12.82 -13.70
C ARG A 172 -16.46 -12.04 -12.38
N GLY A 173 -15.49 -11.20 -12.02
CA GLY A 173 -15.49 -10.41 -10.78
C GLY A 173 -15.22 -11.23 -9.51
N ARG A 174 -14.74 -12.47 -9.64
CA ARG A 174 -14.42 -13.32 -8.48
C ARG A 174 -12.99 -13.07 -8.04
N MET A 175 -12.79 -12.95 -6.73
CA MET A 175 -11.47 -12.71 -6.17
C MET A 175 -10.54 -13.92 -6.40
N VAL A 176 -9.34 -13.67 -6.89
CA VAL A 176 -8.28 -14.67 -7.08
C VAL A 176 -7.57 -14.87 -5.75
N THR A 177 -8.02 -15.84 -4.96
CA THR A 177 -7.53 -16.08 -3.59
C THR A 177 -6.16 -16.76 -3.51
N SER A 178 -5.68 -17.34 -4.61
CA SER A 178 -4.37 -18.00 -4.66
C SER A 178 -3.19 -17.02 -4.62
N LEU A 179 -3.45 -15.72 -4.79
CA LEU A 179 -2.44 -14.67 -4.71
C LEU A 179 -2.88 -13.62 -3.68
N ASN A 180 -2.17 -13.60 -2.54
CA ASN A 180 -2.26 -12.46 -1.63
C ASN A 180 -1.45 -11.32 -2.24
N GLY A 181 -2.08 -10.14 -2.40
CA GLY A 181 -1.40 -8.99 -2.96
C GLY A 181 -0.10 -8.70 -2.24
N LEU A 182 0.97 -8.45 -2.99
CA LEU A 182 2.26 -8.08 -2.43
C LEU A 182 2.13 -6.77 -1.64
N ARG A 183 2.97 -6.61 -0.61
CA ARG A 183 3.05 -5.37 0.16
C ARG A 183 4.06 -4.42 -0.47
N SER A 184 3.63 -3.20 -0.71
CA SER A 184 4.48 -2.08 -1.09
C SER A 184 4.57 -1.11 0.09
N PRO A 185 5.70 -1.10 0.83
CA PRO A 185 5.82 -0.31 2.05
C PRO A 185 5.89 1.18 1.75
N LEU A 186 5.27 1.96 2.64
CA LEU A 186 5.41 3.42 2.61
C LEU A 186 6.85 3.80 3.04
N PRO A 187 7.47 4.81 2.42
CA PRO A 187 8.86 5.19 2.71
C PRO A 187 9.00 5.97 4.02
N ARG A 188 7.89 6.51 4.56
CA ARG A 188 7.82 7.27 5.80
C ARG A 188 6.38 7.30 6.33
N ASN A 189 6.21 7.73 7.57
CA ASN A 189 4.90 8.05 8.12
C ASN A 189 4.21 9.14 7.29
N VAL A 190 2.90 9.05 7.15
CA VAL A 190 2.08 9.95 6.31
C VAL A 190 0.96 10.56 7.15
N ALA A 191 1.05 11.86 7.43
CA ALA A 191 0.04 12.55 8.23
C ALA A 191 -1.28 12.74 7.44
N PRO A 192 -2.42 12.97 8.11
CA PRO A 192 -3.68 13.30 7.44
C PRO A 192 -3.53 14.45 6.44
N GLY A 193 -4.08 14.27 5.24
CA GLY A 193 -4.03 15.22 4.14
C GLY A 193 -2.78 15.14 3.26
N GLU A 194 -1.69 14.53 3.74
CA GLU A 194 -0.43 14.42 2.99
C GLU A 194 -0.51 13.44 1.82
N VAL A 195 0.30 13.71 0.81
CA VAL A 195 0.58 12.80 -0.31
C VAL A 195 1.98 12.23 -0.12
N VAL A 196 2.14 10.93 -0.38
CA VAL A 196 3.45 10.27 -0.44
C VAL A 196 3.59 9.54 -1.77
N GLU A 197 4.76 9.66 -2.37
CA GLU A 197 5.16 8.94 -3.58
C GLU A 197 6.13 7.81 -3.23
N PHE A 198 5.97 6.67 -3.89
CA PHE A 198 6.77 5.46 -3.66
C PHE A 198 6.59 4.49 -4.83
N THR A 199 7.17 3.30 -4.72
CA THR A 199 7.09 2.27 -5.75
C THR A 199 6.06 1.22 -5.36
N ALA A 200 5.01 1.06 -6.18
CA ALA A 200 4.09 -0.06 -6.10
C ALA A 200 4.72 -1.30 -6.77
N THR A 201 4.46 -2.48 -6.21
CA THR A 201 4.92 -3.77 -6.72
C THR A 201 3.73 -4.71 -6.83
N ILE A 202 3.50 -5.24 -8.02
CA ILE A 202 2.41 -6.17 -8.29
C ILE A 202 2.94 -7.44 -8.94
N GLN A 203 2.17 -8.52 -8.82
CA GLN A 203 2.45 -9.81 -9.46
C GLN A 203 1.21 -10.29 -10.20
N ALA A 204 1.39 -10.68 -11.45
CA ALA A 204 0.34 -11.27 -12.28
C ALA A 204 0.02 -12.71 -11.83
N PRO A 205 -1.25 -13.15 -11.97
CA PRO A 205 -1.58 -14.57 -11.93
C PRO A 205 -0.74 -15.42 -12.89
N THR A 206 -0.56 -16.70 -12.57
CA THR A 206 0.07 -17.67 -13.49
C THR A 206 -0.89 -18.19 -14.55
N SER A 207 -2.20 -17.96 -14.38
CA SER A 207 -3.22 -18.26 -15.37
C SER A 207 -3.39 -17.10 -16.35
N SER A 208 -3.49 -17.43 -17.63
CA SER A 208 -3.84 -16.45 -18.66
C SER A 208 -5.31 -16.03 -18.56
N GLY A 209 -5.61 -14.79 -18.92
CA GLY A 209 -6.95 -14.23 -18.90
C GLY A 209 -6.96 -12.71 -18.69
N ASN A 210 -8.15 -12.15 -18.57
CA ASN A 210 -8.34 -10.75 -18.19
C ASN A 210 -8.61 -10.65 -16.69
N PHE A 211 -7.95 -9.69 -16.05
CA PHE A 211 -8.01 -9.47 -14.62
C PHE A 211 -8.28 -8.01 -14.30
N THR A 212 -8.90 -7.78 -13.16
CA THR A 212 -8.97 -6.46 -12.52
C THR A 212 -8.10 -6.47 -11.29
N ILE A 213 -7.13 -5.55 -11.22
CA ILE A 213 -6.42 -5.23 -9.99
C ILE A 213 -7.15 -4.10 -9.28
N ALA A 214 -7.37 -4.27 -7.98
CA ALA A 214 -7.93 -3.26 -7.10
C ALA A 214 -6.89 -2.92 -6.03
N PHE A 215 -6.27 -1.74 -6.15
CA PHE A 215 -5.34 -1.23 -5.15
C PHE A 215 -6.09 -0.84 -3.89
N ASP A 216 -5.57 -1.30 -2.76
CA ASP A 216 -6.12 -1.02 -1.44
C ASP A 216 -4.99 -0.80 -0.43
N MET A 217 -5.21 0.12 0.50
CA MET A 217 -4.32 0.29 1.64
C MET A 217 -4.62 -0.81 2.67
N VAL A 218 -3.58 -1.31 3.33
CA VAL A 218 -3.70 -2.28 4.42
C VAL A 218 -2.97 -1.75 5.65
N HIS A 219 -3.67 -1.69 6.77
CA HIS A 219 -3.07 -1.48 8.09
C HIS A 219 -2.76 -2.87 8.64
N GLU A 220 -1.49 -3.26 8.64
CA GLU A 220 -1.07 -4.62 8.99
C GLU A 220 -1.61 -5.02 10.36
N GLY A 221 -2.09 -6.26 10.50
CA GLY A 221 -2.69 -6.76 11.74
C GLY A 221 -3.99 -6.08 12.19
N VAL A 222 -4.51 -5.12 11.41
CA VAL A 222 -5.73 -4.37 11.74
C VAL A 222 -6.84 -4.57 10.70
N ALA A 223 -6.67 -4.07 9.48
CA ALA A 223 -7.70 -4.16 8.44
C ALA A 223 -7.18 -3.72 7.07
N TRP A 224 -7.84 -4.21 6.04
CA TRP A 224 -7.86 -3.53 4.74
C TRP A 224 -8.73 -2.29 4.83
N PHE A 225 -8.36 -1.22 4.12
CA PHE A 225 -9.12 0.03 4.17
C PHE A 225 -10.51 -0.16 3.54
N SER A 226 -10.64 -0.99 2.49
CA SER A 226 -11.93 -1.35 1.91
C SER A 226 -12.89 -2.04 2.88
N GLN A 227 -12.39 -2.85 3.82
CA GLN A 227 -13.20 -3.47 4.88
C GLN A 227 -13.77 -2.44 5.86
N LYS A 228 -13.18 -1.25 5.90
CA LYS A 228 -13.62 -0.10 6.69
C LYS A 228 -14.36 0.95 5.84
N GLY A 229 -14.73 0.60 4.60
CA GLY A 229 -15.55 1.41 3.71
C GLY A 229 -14.77 2.37 2.80
N ALA A 230 -13.43 2.29 2.75
CA ALA A 230 -12.65 3.06 1.79
C ALA A 230 -12.88 2.56 0.36
N GLY A 231 -12.76 3.47 -0.62
CA GLY A 231 -12.69 3.10 -2.02
C GLY A 231 -11.37 2.40 -2.36
N MET A 232 -11.38 1.62 -3.44
CA MET A 232 -10.20 1.01 -4.05
C MET A 232 -10.02 1.56 -5.46
N GLU A 233 -8.77 1.71 -5.90
CA GLU A 233 -8.48 2.12 -7.27
C GLU A 233 -8.37 0.90 -8.18
N ARG A 234 -9.18 0.86 -9.24
CA ARG A 234 -9.27 -0.32 -10.12
C ARG A 234 -8.64 -0.09 -11.48
N ARG A 235 -7.91 -1.09 -11.96
CA ARG A 235 -7.35 -1.14 -13.31
C ARG A 235 -7.53 -2.54 -13.90
N THR A 236 -7.70 -2.62 -15.21
CA THR A 236 -7.81 -3.88 -15.93
C THR A 236 -6.51 -4.18 -16.65
N PHE A 237 -6.08 -5.44 -16.63
CA PHE A 237 -4.92 -5.91 -17.38
C PHE A 237 -5.14 -7.33 -17.88
N SER A 238 -4.45 -7.70 -18.96
CA SER A 238 -4.43 -9.07 -19.46
C SER A 238 -3.18 -9.81 -19.00
N VAL A 239 -3.32 -11.11 -18.76
CA VAL A 239 -2.22 -12.04 -18.58
C VAL A 239 -2.27 -13.02 -19.74
N GLY A 240 -1.15 -13.17 -20.44
CA GLY A 240 -1.08 -14.05 -21.60
C GLY A 240 -1.36 -13.33 -22.92
N GLY A 241 -0.45 -13.56 -23.84
CA GLY A 241 -0.29 -12.87 -25.11
C GLY A 241 1.19 -12.95 -25.43
N VAL A 242 1.54 -13.45 -26.62
CA VAL A 242 2.93 -13.40 -27.10
C VAL A 242 3.32 -11.92 -27.07
N ALA A 243 4.41 -11.56 -26.39
CA ALA A 243 4.98 -10.23 -26.55
C ALA A 243 5.10 -9.99 -28.07
N PRO A 244 4.64 -8.85 -28.62
CA PRO A 244 4.96 -8.55 -30.01
C PRO A 244 6.49 -8.59 -30.10
N VAL A 245 7.02 -9.61 -30.79
CA VAL A 245 8.42 -9.65 -31.18
C VAL A 245 8.58 -8.39 -32.02
N ALA A 246 9.27 -7.39 -31.49
CA ALA A 246 9.65 -6.24 -32.29
C ALA A 246 10.34 -6.79 -33.55
N PRO A 247 9.94 -6.37 -34.76
CA PRO A 247 10.68 -6.79 -35.95
C PRO A 247 12.13 -6.39 -35.75
N ILE A 248 13.04 -7.37 -35.83
CA ILE A 248 14.48 -7.11 -35.88
C ILE A 248 14.71 -6.35 -37.19
N ILE A 249 14.72 -5.02 -37.11
CA ILE A 249 15.29 -4.21 -38.17
C ILE A 249 16.81 -4.32 -38.00
N LEU A 250 17.44 -5.17 -38.80
CA LEU A 250 18.87 -5.12 -39.06
C LEU A 250 19.18 -3.80 -39.75
N ALA A 251 19.39 -2.75 -38.96
CA ALA A 251 19.89 -1.48 -39.48
C ALA A 251 21.40 -1.63 -39.76
N VAL A 252 21.73 -1.70 -41.05
CA VAL A 252 23.09 -1.52 -41.57
C VAL A 252 23.60 -0.14 -41.11
N ALA A 253 24.74 -0.13 -40.43
CA ALA A 253 25.37 1.11 -39.97
C ALA A 253 25.88 1.95 -41.17
N PRO A 254 25.63 3.27 -41.21
CA PRO A 254 26.42 4.16 -42.03
C PRO A 254 27.70 4.58 -41.28
N SER A 255 28.83 4.56 -42.00
CA SER A 255 30.14 5.09 -41.59
C SER A 255 30.10 6.60 -41.25
N PRO A 256 31.05 7.09 -40.44
CA PRO A 256 31.00 8.43 -39.86
C PRO A 256 31.41 9.51 -40.89
N SER A 257 30.61 10.57 -40.99
CA SER A 257 31.01 11.82 -41.63
C SER A 257 31.10 12.94 -40.59
N ALA A 258 32.14 13.76 -40.75
CA ALA A 258 32.70 14.76 -39.83
C ALA A 258 31.74 15.92 -39.45
N PRO A 259 32.10 16.74 -38.43
CA PRO A 259 31.15 17.52 -37.64
C PRO A 259 30.73 18.82 -38.33
N THR A 260 29.43 19.12 -38.32
CA THR A 260 28.91 20.45 -38.65
C THR A 260 28.76 21.26 -37.37
N ARG A 261 29.47 22.38 -37.34
CA ARG A 261 29.60 23.36 -36.25
C ARG A 261 28.27 24.10 -36.03
N GLU A 262 27.65 23.96 -34.85
CA GLU A 262 26.59 24.88 -34.40
C GLU A 262 27.20 26.19 -33.86
N PRO A 263 26.53 27.35 -34.03
CA PRO A 263 27.05 28.65 -33.58
C PRO A 263 26.85 28.84 -32.07
N SER A 264 27.84 29.46 -31.43
CA SER A 264 27.79 29.90 -30.02
C SER A 264 26.72 31.00 -29.83
N PRO A 265 25.98 31.03 -28.71
CA PRO A 265 24.82 31.91 -28.55
C PRO A 265 25.23 33.36 -28.24
N ALA A 266 24.63 34.31 -28.96
CA ALA A 266 24.66 35.73 -28.62
C ALA A 266 23.61 36.04 -27.54
N SER A 267 24.02 36.87 -26.57
CA SER A 267 23.27 37.41 -25.43
C SER A 267 21.78 37.70 -25.69
N SER A 268 20.90 36.88 -25.14
CA SER A 268 19.52 37.28 -24.85
C SER A 268 19.22 37.00 -23.38
N THR A 269 18.81 38.03 -22.64
CA THR A 269 18.51 37.93 -21.20
C THR A 269 17.27 37.07 -20.97
N TYR A 270 16.38 36.91 -21.95
CA TYR A 270 15.20 36.04 -21.88
C TYR A 270 14.94 35.42 -23.27
N GLY A 271 14.67 34.10 -23.32
CA GLY A 271 14.39 33.41 -24.59
C GLY A 271 13.90 31.97 -24.41
N ALA A 272 12.93 31.58 -25.22
CA ALA A 272 12.36 30.23 -25.26
C ALA A 272 12.13 29.81 -26.72
N ALA A 273 12.42 28.56 -27.05
CA ALA A 273 12.02 27.94 -28.31
C ALA A 273 11.16 26.70 -28.04
N TYR A 274 10.13 26.47 -28.85
CA TYR A 274 9.28 25.29 -28.77
C TYR A 274 9.20 24.54 -30.10
N ASN A 275 9.02 23.23 -30.02
CA ASN A 275 8.78 22.37 -31.18
C ASN A 275 7.60 21.44 -30.86
N ASP A 276 6.52 21.55 -31.62
CA ASP A 276 5.31 20.72 -31.51
C ASP A 276 5.36 19.50 -32.45
N TYR A 277 6.48 19.30 -33.15
CA TYR A 277 6.73 18.23 -34.11
C TYR A 277 5.65 18.11 -35.19
N GLN A 278 4.96 19.20 -35.52
CA GLN A 278 3.79 19.22 -36.42
C GLN A 278 2.67 18.24 -36.02
N ARG A 279 2.58 17.87 -34.73
CA ARG A 279 1.58 16.92 -34.22
C ARG A 279 0.29 17.59 -33.76
N THR A 280 0.23 18.91 -33.80
CA THR A 280 -0.99 19.67 -33.57
C THR A 280 -1.97 19.39 -34.71
N PRO A 281 -3.17 18.82 -34.45
CA PRO A 281 -4.15 18.56 -35.50
C PRO A 281 -4.57 19.85 -36.20
N SER A 282 -4.72 19.82 -37.53
CA SER A 282 -5.15 20.98 -38.32
C SER A 282 -6.62 21.36 -38.11
N SER A 283 -7.41 20.50 -37.47
CA SER A 283 -8.79 20.78 -37.04
C SER A 283 -9.18 19.93 -35.82
N LEU A 284 -10.17 20.40 -35.05
CA LEU A 284 -10.78 19.71 -33.92
C LEU A 284 -12.30 19.87 -33.98
N SER A 285 -13.04 18.80 -33.69
CA SER A 285 -14.50 18.84 -33.60
C SER A 285 -14.96 19.42 -32.25
N PRO A 286 -16.21 19.93 -32.14
CA PRO A 286 -16.75 20.43 -30.88
C PRO A 286 -16.65 19.37 -29.76
N GLY A 287 -16.06 19.74 -28.62
CA GLY A 287 -15.84 18.85 -27.47
C GLY A 287 -14.63 17.92 -27.58
N GLN A 288 -13.91 17.93 -28.70
CA GLN A 288 -12.73 17.09 -28.88
C GLN A 288 -11.53 17.67 -28.13
N GLN A 289 -11.00 16.90 -27.18
CA GLN A 289 -9.72 17.17 -26.53
C GLN A 289 -8.61 16.38 -27.21
N VAL A 290 -7.50 17.06 -27.50
CA VAL A 290 -6.28 16.39 -27.96
C VAL A 290 -5.14 16.86 -27.09
N SER A 291 -4.37 15.89 -26.59
CA SER A 291 -3.12 16.11 -25.89
C SER A 291 -1.98 15.68 -26.80
N PHE A 292 -1.00 16.53 -26.99
CA PHE A 292 0.23 16.18 -27.69
C PHE A 292 1.44 16.67 -26.89
N PRO A 293 2.55 15.92 -26.90
CA PRO A 293 3.79 16.37 -26.28
C PRO A 293 4.39 17.51 -27.11
N PHE A 294 4.90 18.54 -26.43
CA PHE A 294 5.76 19.55 -27.03
C PHE A 294 7.02 19.69 -26.19
N ALA A 295 8.13 20.04 -26.84
CA ALA A 295 9.38 20.32 -26.17
C ALA A 295 9.54 21.83 -26.01
N VAL A 296 9.96 22.28 -24.83
CA VAL A 296 10.38 23.67 -24.59
C VAL A 296 11.86 23.65 -24.24
N ARG A 297 12.64 24.52 -24.90
CA ARG A 297 14.04 24.73 -24.59
C ARG A 297 14.21 26.11 -23.98
N ASN A 298 14.79 26.15 -22.78
CA ASN A 298 15.26 27.38 -22.18
C ASN A 298 16.52 27.85 -22.92
N LEU A 299 16.46 29.04 -23.52
CA LEU A 299 17.59 29.68 -24.21
C LEU A 299 18.16 30.88 -23.43
N SER A 300 17.58 31.18 -22.25
CA SER A 300 18.10 32.21 -21.35
C SER A 300 19.34 31.73 -20.61
N ASN A 301 20.07 32.68 -20.01
CA ASN A 301 21.27 32.41 -19.23
C ASN A 301 20.99 32.11 -17.74
N PHE A 302 19.73 31.84 -17.36
CA PHE A 302 19.35 31.48 -16.00
C PHE A 302 18.34 30.32 -15.95
N THR A 303 18.30 29.61 -14.82
CA THR A 303 17.42 28.44 -14.64
C THR A 303 15.99 28.87 -14.33
N TRP A 304 15.04 28.32 -15.09
CA TRP A 304 13.61 28.48 -14.80
C TRP A 304 13.20 27.63 -13.61
N SER A 305 12.37 28.17 -12.75
CA SER A 305 11.87 27.52 -11.54
C SER A 305 10.35 27.51 -11.53
N SER A 306 9.77 26.56 -10.77
CA SER A 306 8.34 26.56 -10.45
C SER A 306 8.00 27.50 -9.29
N SER A 307 9.00 28.14 -8.67
CA SER A 307 8.88 29.03 -7.50
C SER A 307 9.76 30.28 -7.65
N PRO A 308 9.41 31.43 -7.02
CA PRO A 308 10.17 32.69 -7.13
C PRO A 308 11.63 32.57 -6.65
N PRO A 309 12.56 33.45 -7.09
CA PRO A 309 12.32 34.66 -7.91
C PRO A 309 12.29 34.41 -9.42
N ASN A 310 12.73 33.24 -9.89
CA ASN A 310 12.79 32.89 -11.32
C ASN A 310 11.61 31.99 -11.74
N GLN A 311 10.42 32.28 -11.22
CA GLN A 311 9.23 31.51 -11.52
C GLN A 311 8.80 31.77 -12.96
N VAL A 312 8.69 30.72 -13.78
CA VAL A 312 8.21 30.82 -15.16
C VAL A 312 6.93 30.03 -15.32
N ASN A 313 5.82 30.73 -15.56
CA ASN A 313 4.51 30.12 -15.80
C ASN A 313 4.23 30.06 -17.30
N LEU A 314 4.11 28.85 -17.86
CA LEU A 314 3.76 28.65 -19.26
C LEU A 314 2.24 28.89 -19.46
N SER A 315 1.88 29.95 -20.18
CA SER A 315 0.50 30.22 -20.59
C SER A 315 0.39 30.18 -22.11
N ILE A 316 -0.41 29.25 -22.64
CA ILE A 316 -0.64 29.13 -24.10
C ILE A 316 -1.94 29.86 -24.42
N TYR A 317 -1.86 31.05 -25.02
CA TYR A 317 -3.03 31.75 -25.54
C TYR A 317 -3.21 31.44 -27.02
N ARG A 318 -4.42 31.09 -27.45
CA ARG A 318 -4.77 31.07 -28.89
C ARG A 318 -5.85 32.11 -29.14
N LEU A 319 -5.48 33.27 -29.67
CA LEU A 319 -6.42 34.14 -30.38
C LEU A 319 -6.72 33.48 -31.72
N MET A 320 -7.98 33.11 -31.95
CA MET A 320 -8.42 32.63 -33.26
C MET A 320 -8.37 33.77 -34.29
N ARG A 321 -7.23 33.95 -34.96
CA ARG A 321 -7.07 34.25 -36.39
C ARG A 321 -5.58 34.30 -36.78
N ILE A 322 -5.27 33.55 -37.83
CA ILE A 322 -4.06 33.43 -38.65
C ILE A 322 -2.99 34.54 -38.46
N THR A 323 -1.92 34.29 -37.70
CA THR A 323 -0.51 34.75 -37.84
C THR A 323 0.35 34.28 -36.63
N PRO A 324 1.70 34.26 -36.69
CA PRO A 324 2.54 33.60 -35.68
C PRO A 324 2.39 34.22 -34.29
N LEU A 325 2.29 33.35 -33.28
CA LEU A 325 2.12 33.69 -31.87
C LEU A 325 3.41 34.27 -31.30
N ILE A 326 3.35 35.52 -30.83
CA ILE A 326 4.39 36.16 -30.03
C ILE A 326 4.18 35.74 -28.57
N LEU A 327 5.22 35.22 -27.94
CA LEU A 327 5.21 34.83 -26.52
C LEU A 327 5.40 36.08 -25.64
N GLY A 328 4.42 36.40 -24.80
CA GLY A 328 4.54 37.44 -23.76
C GLY A 328 5.01 36.83 -22.44
N VAL A 329 6.10 37.36 -21.89
CA VAL A 329 6.56 37.06 -20.52
C VAL A 329 5.84 38.05 -19.58
N LEU A 330 5.12 37.53 -18.58
CA LEU A 330 4.71 38.29 -17.39
C LEU A 330 5.57 37.84 -16.22
#